data_AF-A0A8C4S4V1-F1
#
_entry.id   AF-A0A8C4S4V1-F1
#
_cell.length_a   1.000
_cell.length_b   1.000
_cell.length_c   1.000
_cell.angle_alpha   90.00
_cell.angle_beta   90.00
_cell.angle_gamma   90.00
#
_symmetry.space_group_name_H-M   'P 1'
#
loop_
_entity.id
_entity.type
_entity.pdbx_description
1 polymer ?
#
loop_
_entity_poly.entity_id
_entity_poly.type
_entity_poly.pdbx_seq_one_letter_code
_entity_poly.pdbx_strand_id
1 'polypeptide(L)'
;AILMSSSFFQCLSCGPGGRGHCFGPSICCGEELGCYIGTSETLICQEENYLPIPCESVGKTCWFEEEEGHCAAPGICCSEGLFIYLPTLVSHYGWKCKYLSQL
;
A
#
# COMPACT_ATOMS: atom_id res chain seq x y z
N ALA A 1 1.61 20.12 26.64
CA ALA A 1 0.89 18.89 26.24
C ALA A 1 0.46 19.07 24.80
N ILE A 2 1.23 18.55 23.84
CA ILE A 2 0.71 18.38 22.49
C ILE A 2 -0.03 17.06 22.52
N LEU A 3 -1.34 17.12 22.31
CA LEU A 3 -2.21 15.97 22.24
C LEU A 3 -1.75 15.10 21.07
N MET A 4 -0.96 14.04 21.34
CA MET A 4 -0.83 12.89 20.46
C MET A 4 -2.17 12.15 20.48
N SER A 5 -3.18 12.75 19.85
CA SER A 5 -4.27 11.98 19.30
C SER A 5 -3.66 11.27 18.09
N SER A 6 -3.44 9.97 18.22
CA SER A 6 -3.07 9.07 17.12
C SER A 6 -4.21 9.04 16.10
N SER A 7 -4.37 10.14 15.36
CA SER A 7 -5.13 10.24 14.14
C SER A 7 -4.11 10.00 13.03
N PHE A 8 -3.82 8.74 12.72
CA PHE A 8 -3.07 8.41 11.52
C PHE A 8 -3.83 8.99 10.33
N PHE A 9 -3.18 9.86 9.55
CA PHE A 9 -3.77 10.33 8.31
C PHE A 9 -3.59 9.23 7.27
N GLN A 10 -4.66 8.89 6.56
CA GLN A 10 -4.56 8.02 5.40
C GLN A 10 -3.62 8.65 4.37
N CYS A 11 -2.71 7.85 3.83
CA CYS A 11 -1.80 8.32 2.79
C CYS A 11 -2.58 8.89 1.59
N LEU A 12 -1.99 9.88 0.92
CA LEU A 12 -2.59 10.64 -0.17
C LEU A 12 -3.25 9.74 -1.21
N SER A 13 -4.42 10.18 -1.68
CA SER A 13 -5.08 9.55 -2.83
C SER A 13 -4.27 9.76 -4.10
N CYS A 14 -4.26 8.75 -4.95
CA CYS A 14 -3.48 8.72 -6.18
C CYS A 14 -4.20 7.94 -7.29
N GLY A 15 -3.63 7.96 -8.50
CA GLY A 15 -4.17 7.24 -9.64
C GLY A 15 -5.46 7.83 -10.24
N PRO A 16 -6.00 7.20 -11.30
CA PRO A 16 -7.13 7.73 -12.05
C PRO A 16 -8.37 7.94 -11.17
N GLY A 17 -8.81 9.19 -11.06
CA GLY A 17 -9.97 9.56 -10.24
C GLY A 17 -9.74 9.46 -8.73
N GLY A 18 -8.48 9.40 -8.27
CA GLY A 18 -8.14 9.30 -6.85
C GLY A 18 -8.58 7.99 -6.20
N ARG A 19 -8.74 6.93 -7.01
CA ARG A 19 -9.22 5.61 -6.55
C ARG A 19 -8.13 4.72 -5.94
N GLY A 20 -6.89 5.20 -5.89
CA GLY A 20 -5.79 4.54 -5.21
C GLY A 20 -5.29 5.37 -4.04
N HIS A 21 -4.40 4.77 -3.26
CA HIS A 21 -3.64 5.43 -2.20
C HIS A 21 -2.15 5.14 -2.34
N CYS A 22 -1.34 6.05 -1.81
CA CYS A 22 0.10 5.91 -1.80
C CYS A 22 0.54 4.83 -0.81
N PHE A 23 1.41 3.92 -1.26
CA PHE A 23 2.06 2.90 -0.43
C PHE A 23 3.59 3.11 -0.36
N GLY A 24 4.04 4.27 -0.85
CA GLY A 24 5.43 4.69 -0.93
C GLY A 24 5.59 5.82 -1.95
N PRO A 25 6.77 6.46 -2.03
CA PRO A 25 6.97 7.68 -2.82
C PRO A 25 6.81 7.50 -4.33
N SER A 26 6.89 6.25 -4.81
CA SER A 26 6.74 5.89 -6.22
C SER A 26 5.73 4.75 -6.42
N ILE A 27 4.79 4.58 -5.49
CA ILE A 27 3.84 3.46 -5.48
C ILE A 27 2.44 3.97 -5.19
N CYS A 28 1.52 3.69 -6.11
CA CYS A 28 0.11 3.98 -5.98
C CYS A 28 -0.70 2.70 -6.22
N CYS A 29 -1.54 2.29 -5.28
CA CYS A 29 -2.34 1.08 -5.43
C CYS A 29 -3.81 1.30 -5.08
N GLY A 30 -4.69 0.55 -5.73
CA GLY A 30 -6.12 0.54 -5.42
C GLY A 30 -6.78 -0.75 -5.88
N GLU A 31 -7.86 -1.13 -5.20
CA GLU A 31 -8.54 -2.42 -5.42
C GLU A 31 -8.95 -2.64 -6.88
N GLU A 32 -9.45 -1.59 -7.54
CA GLU A 32 -9.89 -1.62 -8.94
C GLU A 32 -8.80 -1.24 -9.96
N LEU A 33 -7.66 -0.72 -9.47
CA LEU A 33 -6.59 -0.19 -10.31
C LEU A 33 -5.42 -1.16 -10.46
N GLY A 34 -5.22 -2.06 -9.49
CA GLY A 34 -3.94 -2.72 -9.31
C GLY A 34 -2.93 -1.76 -8.68
N CYS A 35 -1.67 -1.83 -9.09
CA CYS A 35 -0.62 -0.94 -8.63
C CYS A 35 0.11 -0.27 -9.79
N TYR A 36 0.30 1.04 -9.67
CA TYR A 36 1.16 1.87 -10.51
C TYR A 36 2.50 2.08 -9.79
N ILE A 37 3.59 1.88 -10.52
CA ILE A 37 4.95 1.96 -9.98
C ILE A 37 5.78 2.87 -10.87
N GLY A 38 6.27 3.98 -10.31
CA GLY A 38 7.12 4.94 -11.02
C GLY A 38 6.46 5.57 -12.26
N THR A 39 5.13 5.63 -12.29
CA THR A 39 4.36 6.24 -13.37
C THR A 39 3.88 7.64 -12.97
N SER A 40 3.21 8.35 -13.89
CA SER A 40 2.66 9.68 -13.61
C SER A 40 1.69 9.70 -12.42
N GLU A 41 0.98 8.60 -12.21
CA GLU A 41 0.02 8.39 -11.13
C GLU A 41 0.65 8.42 -9.73
N THR A 42 1.97 8.18 -9.64
CA THR A 42 2.70 8.12 -8.36
C THR A 42 3.38 9.43 -8.00
N LEU A 43 3.33 10.46 -8.85
CA LEU A 43 4.01 11.74 -8.59
C LEU A 43 3.50 12.41 -7.32
N ILE A 44 2.19 12.35 -7.07
CA ILE A 44 1.57 12.88 -5.84
C ILE A 44 2.10 12.18 -4.59
N CYS A 45 2.52 10.91 -4.69
CA CYS A 45 3.03 10.16 -3.55
C CYS A 45 4.40 10.65 -3.08
N GLN A 46 5.13 11.42 -3.88
CA GLN A 46 6.35 12.08 -3.43
C GLN A 46 6.06 13.23 -2.47
N GLU A 47 4.84 13.80 -2.51
CA GLU A 47 4.42 14.90 -1.64
C GLU A 47 4.37 14.46 -0.17
N GLU A 48 4.08 13.18 0.09
CA GLU A 48 4.16 12.53 1.41
C GLU A 48 5.54 12.75 2.08
N ASN A 49 6.64 12.72 1.32
CA ASN A 49 7.99 12.91 1.89
C ASN A 49 8.22 14.29 2.49
N TYR A 50 7.40 15.28 2.11
CA TYR A 50 7.48 16.65 2.59
C TYR A 50 6.49 16.93 3.72
N LEU A 51 5.59 15.98 4.03
CA LEU A 51 4.65 16.11 5.12
C LEU A 51 5.35 15.80 6.46
N PRO A 52 5.24 16.68 7.46
CA PRO A 52 5.90 16.49 8.75
C PRO A 52 5.25 15.41 9.63
N ILE A 53 4.11 14.84 9.20
CA ILE A 53 3.33 13.85 9.92
C ILE A 53 3.27 12.59 9.08
N PRO A 54 3.64 11.41 9.62
CA PRO A 54 3.56 10.16 8.88
C PRO A 54 2.11 9.79 8.59
N CYS A 55 1.86 9.30 7.38
CA CYS A 55 0.60 8.70 6.99
C CYS A 55 0.61 7.18 7.24
N GLU A 56 -0.56 6.55 7.15
CA GLU A 56 -0.67 5.08 7.18
C GLU A 56 -1.33 4.58 5.89
N SER A 57 -0.74 3.53 5.32
CA SER A 57 -1.27 2.86 4.14
C SER A 57 -2.58 2.15 4.47
N VAL A 58 -3.59 2.30 3.62
CA VAL A 58 -4.92 1.74 3.91
C VAL A 58 -5.10 0.37 3.31
N GLY A 59 -5.53 -0.57 4.14
CA GLY A 59 -5.81 -1.93 3.70
C GLY A 59 -5.84 -2.89 4.88
N LYS A 60 -6.11 -4.16 4.57
CA LYS A 60 -5.97 -5.22 5.57
C LYS A 60 -4.49 -5.53 5.76
N THR A 61 -4.05 -5.70 6.99
CA THR A 61 -2.69 -6.17 7.29
C THR A 61 -2.46 -7.53 6.64
N CYS A 62 -1.34 -7.66 5.96
CA CYS A 62 -0.81 -8.90 5.40
C CYS A 62 0.62 -9.09 5.91
N TRP A 63 1.12 -10.31 5.79
CA TRP A 63 2.48 -10.65 6.18
C TRP A 63 3.20 -11.27 5.00
N PHE A 64 4.43 -10.85 4.78
CA PHE A 64 5.29 -11.41 3.76
C PHE A 64 6.68 -11.68 4.36
N GLU A 65 7.12 -12.94 4.35
CA GLU A 65 8.45 -13.36 4.86
C GLU A 65 8.84 -12.68 6.19
N GLU A 66 7.91 -12.69 7.16
CA GLU A 66 8.06 -12.09 8.50
C GLU A 66 7.93 -10.55 8.60
N GLU A 67 7.78 -9.84 7.48
CA GLU A 67 7.47 -8.40 7.45
C GLU A 67 5.97 -8.11 7.40
N GLU A 68 5.55 -7.12 8.19
CA GLU A 68 4.19 -6.59 8.18
C GLU A 68 3.99 -5.67 6.96
N GLY A 69 2.87 -5.81 6.28
CA GLY A 69 2.47 -4.97 5.16
C GLY A 69 0.97 -4.80 5.07
N HIS A 70 0.51 -4.13 4.03
CA HIS A 70 -0.90 -3.84 3.78
C HIS A 70 -1.32 -4.31 2.38
N CYS A 71 -2.51 -4.88 2.31
CA CYS A 71 -3.13 -5.30 1.06
C CYS A 71 -3.47 -4.10 0.19
N ALA A 72 -2.68 -3.90 -0.86
CA ALA A 72 -2.75 -2.70 -1.70
C ALA A 72 -3.67 -2.88 -2.92
N ALA A 73 -3.78 -4.12 -3.40
CA ALA A 73 -4.68 -4.54 -4.48
C ALA A 73 -4.91 -6.07 -4.39
N PRO A 74 -5.82 -6.66 -5.18
CA PRO A 74 -6.04 -8.11 -5.18
C PRO A 74 -4.74 -8.89 -5.44
N GLY A 75 -4.28 -9.62 -4.42
CA GLY A 75 -3.07 -10.44 -4.47
C GLY A 75 -1.76 -9.68 -4.28
N ILE A 76 -1.81 -8.41 -3.91
CA ILE A 76 -0.62 -7.57 -3.71
C ILE A 76 -0.57 -7.11 -2.24
N CYS A 77 0.49 -7.54 -1.54
CA CYS A 77 0.87 -7.05 -0.22
C CYS A 77 2.02 -6.05 -0.38
N CYS A 78 1.89 -4.84 0.17
CA CYS A 78 2.91 -3.80 0.10
C CYS A 78 3.36 -3.41 1.50
N SER A 79 4.67 -3.35 1.73
CA SER A 79 5.28 -2.78 2.93
C SER A 79 6.15 -1.58 2.56
N GLU A 80 6.38 -0.66 3.51
CA GLU A 80 7.04 0.64 3.28
C GLU A 80 8.40 0.48 2.59
N GLY A 81 8.44 0.73 1.28
CA GLY A 81 9.68 0.81 0.51
C GLY A 81 10.31 -0.52 0.08
N LEU A 82 9.82 -1.68 0.54
CA LEU A 82 10.25 -2.99 0.05
C LEU A 82 9.13 -3.64 -0.77
N PHE A 83 9.35 -3.68 -2.08
CA PHE A 83 8.44 -4.31 -3.03
C PHE A 83 8.86 -5.76 -3.27
N ILE A 84 7.92 -6.70 -3.15
CA ILE A 84 8.17 -8.10 -3.50
C ILE A 84 7.12 -8.56 -4.51
N TYR A 85 7.51 -8.56 -5.80
CA TYR A 85 6.75 -9.26 -6.85
C TYR A 85 6.81 -10.75 -6.47
N LEU A 86 5.65 -11.40 -6.32
CA LEU A 86 5.58 -12.86 -6.13
C LEU A 86 5.18 -13.55 -7.45
N PRO A 87 6.05 -13.61 -8.47
CA PRO A 87 5.67 -14.20 -9.75
C PRO A 87 5.42 -15.71 -9.66
N THR A 88 5.99 -16.42 -8.67
CA THR A 88 5.95 -17.89 -8.59
C THR A 88 4.86 -18.48 -7.70
N LEU A 89 4.19 -17.70 -6.86
CA LEU A 89 3.07 -18.19 -6.06
C LEU A 89 1.69 -17.82 -6.67
N VAL A 90 1.63 -16.77 -7.50
CA VAL A 90 0.35 -16.19 -7.98
C VAL A 90 -0.32 -16.97 -9.12
N SER A 91 0.38 -17.90 -9.77
CA SER A 91 -0.11 -18.54 -11.00
C SER A 91 -1.14 -19.68 -10.86
N HIS A 92 -1.51 -20.14 -9.64
CA HIS A 92 -2.43 -21.29 -9.53
C HIS A 92 -3.70 -21.14 -8.69
N TYR A 93 -3.89 -20.06 -7.93
CA TYR A 93 -5.10 -19.90 -7.11
C TYR A 93 -5.45 -18.43 -6.89
N GLY A 94 -6.38 -17.86 -7.67
CA GLY A 94 -6.83 -16.46 -7.58
C GLY A 94 -6.66 -15.80 -6.20
N TRP A 95 -5.72 -14.84 -6.13
CA TRP A 95 -5.15 -14.34 -4.89
C TRP A 95 -6.02 -13.27 -4.24
N LYS A 96 -6.78 -13.63 -3.21
CA LYS A 96 -7.23 -12.68 -2.19
C LYS A 96 -6.07 -12.50 -1.21
N CYS A 97 -5.67 -11.27 -0.96
CA CYS A 97 -4.77 -10.93 0.12
C CYS A 97 -5.28 -11.58 1.44
N LYS A 98 -4.58 -12.60 1.96
CA LYS A 98 -5.03 -13.47 3.09
C LYS A 98 -4.22 -13.18 4.36
N TYR A 99 -4.89 -13.28 5.51
CA TYR A 99 -4.34 -13.02 6.85
C TYR A 99 -3.45 -14.16 7.37
N LEU A 100 -2.52 -13.81 8.28
CA LEU A 100 -1.74 -14.75 9.12
C LEU A 100 -2.61 -15.74 9.90
N SER A 101 -3.86 -15.42 10.20
CA SER A 101 -4.80 -16.29 10.93
C SER A 101 -5.49 -17.33 10.04
N GLN A 102 -5.11 -17.46 8.77
CA GLN A 102 -5.76 -18.34 7.79
C GLN A 102 -4.79 -19.36 7.14
N LEU A 103 -3.66 -19.62 7.81
CA LEU A 103 -2.71 -20.71 7.56
C LEU A 103 -2.80 -21.78 8.66
#